data_AF-A0A852K6D6-F1
#
_entry.id   AF-A0A852K6D6-F1
#
_cell.length_a   1.000
_cell.length_b   1.000
_cell.length_c   1.000
_cell.angle_alpha   90.00
_cell.angle_beta   90.00
_cell.angle_gamma   90.00
#
_symmetry.space_group_name_H-M   'P 1'
#
loop_
_entity.id
_entity.type
_entity.pdbx_description
1 polymer ?
#
loop_
_entity_poly.entity_id
_entity_poly.type
_entity_poly.pdbx_seq_one_letter_code
_entity_poly.pdbx_strand_id
1 'polypeptide(L)'
;PAAGGSGPAGLTGLSCSIGENIQLLVDRPDGTYCFRLHRDRVYYLSEKLLKLAASVPRESLVAPGTCFGKFTKSQKFRLSVTALDFLAPYAK
;
A
#
# COMPACT_ATOMS: atom_id res chain seq x y z
N PRO A 1 -1.47 32.88 -13.61
CA PRO A 1 -2.24 32.62 -12.36
C PRO A 1 -2.43 31.11 -12.13
N ALA A 2 -1.52 30.55 -11.33
CA ALA A 2 -1.57 29.31 -10.55
C ALA A 2 -2.31 28.07 -11.12
N ALA A 3 -1.67 27.35 -12.04
CA ALA A 3 -1.91 25.92 -12.23
C ALA A 3 -1.00 25.16 -11.25
N GLY A 4 -1.49 24.88 -10.05
CA GLY A 4 -0.82 24.06 -9.03
C GLY A 4 -0.90 22.58 -9.36
N GLY A 5 -0.18 22.13 -10.39
CA GLY A 5 -0.03 20.71 -10.73
C GLY A 5 0.97 20.03 -9.79
N SER A 6 0.53 19.66 -8.59
CA SER A 6 1.27 18.71 -7.75
C SER A 6 0.98 17.29 -8.25
N GLY A 7 1.57 16.92 -9.38
CA GLY A 7 1.48 15.56 -9.91
C GLY A 7 2.33 14.60 -9.07
N PRO A 8 1.82 13.42 -8.66
CA PRO A 8 2.60 12.47 -7.89
C PRO A 8 3.59 11.74 -8.82
N ALA A 9 4.74 12.36 -9.06
CA ALA A 9 5.84 11.79 -9.85
C ALA A 9 6.49 10.54 -9.21
N GLY A 10 5.97 10.03 -8.10
CA GLY A 10 6.46 8.82 -7.41
C GLY A 10 5.63 7.55 -7.64
N LEU A 11 4.51 7.60 -8.37
CA LEU A 11 3.55 6.47 -8.48
C LEU A 11 3.65 5.66 -9.78
N THR A 12 4.43 6.09 -10.77
CA THR A 12 4.38 5.55 -12.15
C THR A 12 4.83 4.09 -12.29
N GLY A 13 5.63 3.56 -11.36
CA GLY A 13 6.02 2.13 -11.36
C GLY A 13 5.02 1.19 -10.69
N LEU A 14 4.17 1.72 -9.80
CA LEU A 14 3.20 0.95 -9.03
C LEU A 14 1.82 0.94 -9.69
N SER A 15 1.46 2.02 -10.40
CA SER A 15 0.17 2.15 -11.10
C SER A 15 -0.04 1.09 -12.17
N CYS A 16 1.01 0.70 -12.89
CA CYS A 16 0.91 -0.25 -14.01
C CYS A 16 0.77 -1.72 -13.54
N SER A 17 1.19 -2.06 -12.31
CA SER A 17 1.25 -3.45 -11.83
C SER A 17 0.23 -3.81 -10.74
N ILE A 18 -0.31 -2.82 -10.01
CA ILE A 18 -1.25 -3.07 -8.91
C ILE A 18 -2.64 -2.44 -9.18
N GLY A 19 -2.78 -1.67 -10.26
CA GLY A 19 -4.07 -1.20 -10.78
C GLY A 19 -4.66 -0.01 -10.02
N GLU A 20 -5.49 0.77 -10.72
CA GLU A 20 -6.28 1.89 -10.19
C GLU A 20 -7.06 1.52 -8.91
N ASN A 21 -7.38 0.24 -8.70
CA ASN A 21 -8.07 -0.28 -7.52
C ASN A 21 -7.35 -0.02 -6.19
N ILE A 22 -6.01 0.11 -6.19
CA ILE A 22 -5.27 0.44 -4.97
C ILE A 22 -5.68 1.81 -4.43
N GLN A 23 -6.01 2.77 -5.29
CA GLN A 23 -6.44 4.09 -4.82
C GLN A 23 -7.78 4.03 -4.07
N LEU A 24 -8.69 3.14 -4.49
CA LEU A 24 -9.97 2.90 -3.79
C LEU A 24 -9.77 2.28 -2.39
N LEU A 25 -8.65 1.59 -2.17
CA LEU A 25 -8.29 1.01 -0.88
C LEU A 25 -7.63 2.03 0.07
N VAL A 26 -6.94 3.05 -0.48
CA VAL A 26 -6.34 4.15 0.30
C VAL A 26 -7.40 5.19 0.67
N ASP A 27 -8.21 5.57 -0.32
CA ASP A 27 -9.19 6.64 -0.23
C ASP A 27 -10.55 6.04 0.17
N ARG A 28 -10.71 5.80 1.46
CA ARG A 28 -12.01 5.43 2.04
C ARG A 28 -12.51 6.60 2.88
N PRO A 29 -13.78 7.01 2.76
CA PRO A 29 -14.34 8.09 3.59
C PRO A 29 -14.32 7.78 5.09
N ASP A 30 -14.13 6.51 5.45
CA ASP A 30 -14.06 6.01 6.83
C ASP A 30 -12.70 6.27 7.52
N GLY A 31 -11.64 6.53 6.74
CA GLY A 31 -10.32 6.86 7.27
C GLY A 31 -9.19 6.65 6.26
N THR A 32 -8.06 7.31 6.53
CA THR A 32 -6.88 7.26 5.66
C THR A 32 -6.07 6.00 5.92
N TYR A 33 -5.95 5.16 4.89
CA TYR A 33 -5.09 3.99 4.89
C TYR A 33 -3.88 4.24 4.00
N CYS A 34 -2.73 3.64 4.35
CA CYS A 34 -1.50 3.83 3.61
C CYS A 34 -0.82 2.48 3.34
N PHE A 35 -0.12 2.39 2.22
CA PHE A 35 0.71 1.23 1.89
C PHE A 35 2.16 1.52 2.25
N ARG A 36 2.80 0.57 2.95
CA ARG A 36 4.21 0.67 3.33
C ARG A 36 4.99 -0.54 2.85
N LEU A 37 6.10 -0.28 2.16
CA LEU A 37 7.04 -1.31 1.75
C LEU A 37 8.05 -1.58 2.86
N HIS A 38 8.18 -2.84 3.27
CA HIS A 38 9.15 -3.28 4.26
C HIS A 38 9.74 -4.64 3.86
N ARG A 39 11.08 -4.73 3.75
CA ARG A 39 11.81 -5.96 3.36
C ARG A 39 11.17 -6.67 2.17
N ASP A 40 10.94 -5.93 1.08
CA ASP A 40 10.34 -6.45 -0.16
C ASP A 40 8.86 -6.86 -0.03
N ARG A 41 8.22 -6.64 1.14
CA ARG A 41 6.79 -6.93 1.36
C ARG A 41 5.99 -5.65 1.49
N VAL A 42 4.82 -5.62 0.84
CA VAL A 42 3.89 -4.49 0.92
C VAL A 42 2.87 -4.77 2.01
N TYR A 43 2.75 -3.83 2.94
CA TYR A 43 1.81 -3.87 4.04
C TYR A 43 0.78 -2.75 3.89
N TYR A 44 -0.47 -3.06 4.20
CA TYR A 44 -1.60 -2.15 4.24
C TYR A 44 -2.00 -1.92 5.70
N LEU A 45 -2.12 -0.66 6.09
CA LEU A 45 -2.36 -0.24 7.47
C LEU A 45 -2.94 1.17 7.53
N SER A 46 -3.67 1.48 8.60
CA SER A 46 -4.19 2.83 8.84
C SER A 46 -3.11 3.78 9.34
N GLU A 47 -3.30 5.09 9.19
CA GLU A 47 -2.37 6.10 9.72
C GLU A 47 -2.11 5.97 11.23
N LYS A 48 -3.11 5.53 12.00
CA LYS A 48 -2.97 5.27 13.43
C LYS A 48 -1.94 4.16 13.69
N LEU A 49 -2.06 3.06 12.95
CA LEU A 49 -1.14 1.93 13.05
C LEU A 49 0.25 2.31 12.50
N LEU A 50 0.32 3.19 11.50
CA LEU A 50 1.57 3.73 10.99
C LEU A 50 2.33 4.53 12.06
N LYS A 51 1.64 5.38 12.83
CA LYS A 51 2.23 6.13 13.95
C LYS A 51 2.77 5.20 15.03
N LEU A 52 2.01 4.17 15.38
CA LEU A 52 2.46 3.15 16.34
C LEU A 52 3.67 2.36 15.80
N ALA A 53 3.60 1.92 14.55
CA ALA A 53 4.66 1.19 13.88
C ALA A 53 5.93 2.02 13.65
N ALA A 54 5.81 3.35 13.54
CA ALA A 54 6.96 4.25 13.46
C ALA A 54 7.71 4.36 14.80
N SER A 55 7.03 4.11 15.92
CA SER A 55 7.64 4.08 17.25
C SER A 55 8.31 2.73 17.59
N VAL A 56 8.03 1.68 16.81
CA VAL A 56 8.60 0.33 17.03
C VAL A 56 9.82 0.13 16.14
N PRO A 57 10.94 -0.40 16.67
CA PRO A 57 12.15 -0.59 15.88
C PRO A 57 11.95 -1.63 14.77
N ARG A 58 12.63 -1.41 13.64
CA ARG A 58 12.48 -2.15 12.37
C ARG A 58 12.78 -3.65 12.49
N GLU A 59 13.54 -4.03 13.51
CA GLU A 59 13.84 -5.41 13.89
C GLU A 59 12.65 -6.14 14.53
N SER A 60 11.86 -5.45 15.34
CA SER A 60 10.69 -6.02 16.03
C SER A 60 9.42 -5.95 15.18
N LEU A 61 9.40 -5.09 14.17
CA LEU A 61 8.24 -4.86 13.31
C LEU A 61 8.21 -5.86 12.13
N VAL A 62 7.76 -7.09 12.38
CA VAL A 62 7.68 -8.16 11.37
C VAL A 62 6.52 -7.94 10.39
N ALA A 63 5.39 -7.42 10.88
CA ALA A 63 4.23 -7.10 10.07
C ALA A 63 3.46 -5.91 10.68
N PRO A 64 3.64 -4.68 10.16
CA PRO A 64 2.95 -3.50 10.71
C PRO A 64 1.47 -3.43 10.34
N GLY A 65 0.93 -4.44 9.66
CA GLY A 65 -0.46 -4.50 9.21
C GLY A 65 -0.70 -5.69 8.30
N THR A 66 -1.69 -5.56 7.41
CA THR A 66 -2.10 -6.61 6.48
C THR A 66 -1.10 -6.75 5.34
N CYS A 67 -0.60 -7.96 5.12
CA CYS A 67 0.31 -8.24 4.01
C CYS A 67 -0.45 -8.28 2.68
N PHE A 68 -0.23 -7.29 1.82
CA PHE A 68 -0.85 -7.25 0.50
C PHE A 68 -0.11 -8.10 -0.54
N GLY A 69 1.20 -8.25 -0.35
CA GLY A 69 2.02 -9.04 -1.26
C GLY A 69 3.49 -8.86 -0.98
N LYS A 70 4.30 -9.47 -1.83
CA LYS A 70 5.74 -9.28 -1.85
C LYS A 70 6.20 -8.96 -3.25
N PHE A 71 7.18 -8.10 -3.36
CA PHE A 71 8.00 -8.02 -4.54
C PHE A 71 8.83 -9.30 -4.64
N THR A 72 9.38 -9.49 -5.83
CA THR A 72 10.28 -10.59 -6.13
C THR A 72 11.55 -9.98 -6.69
N LYS A 73 12.65 -10.73 -6.70
CA LYS A 73 13.92 -10.26 -7.28
C LYS A 73 13.80 -9.79 -8.74
N SER A 74 12.79 -10.27 -9.47
CA SER A 74 12.46 -9.81 -10.83
C SER A 74 11.59 -8.54 -10.88
N GLN A 75 11.46 -7.80 -9.78
CA GLN A 75 10.58 -6.63 -9.59
C GLN A 75 9.08 -6.90 -9.87
N LYS A 76 8.68 -8.16 -10.06
CA LYS A 76 7.28 -8.53 -10.20
C LYS A 76 6.62 -8.50 -8.82
N PHE A 77 5.51 -7.77 -8.70
CA PHE A 77 4.68 -7.78 -7.52
C PHE A 77 3.85 -9.07 -7.48
N ARG A 78 4.03 -9.86 -6.42
CA ARG A 78 3.26 -11.08 -6.18
C ARG A 78 2.26 -10.81 -5.06
N LEU A 79 1.01 -10.69 -5.47
CA LEU A 79 -0.13 -10.45 -4.58
C LEU A 79 -0.33 -11.65 -3.64
N SER A 80 -0.61 -11.38 -2.37
CA SER A 80 -0.94 -12.41 -1.38
C SER A 80 -2.43 -12.72 -1.40
N VAL A 81 -2.83 -13.91 -0.98
CA VAL A 81 -4.25 -14.29 -0.87
C VAL A 81 -5.06 -13.31 -0.01
N THR A 82 -4.44 -12.73 1.02
CA THR A 82 -5.07 -11.75 1.90
C THR A 82 -5.53 -10.50 1.15
N ALA A 83 -4.79 -10.07 0.12
CA ALA A 83 -5.19 -8.90 -0.67
C ALA A 83 -6.38 -9.17 -1.59
N LEU A 84 -6.62 -10.44 -1.97
CA LEU A 84 -7.78 -10.80 -2.77
C LEU A 84 -9.08 -10.52 -2.01
N ASP A 85 -9.10 -10.70 -0.69
CA ASP A 85 -10.28 -10.41 0.14
C ASP A 85 -10.63 -8.91 0.11
N PHE A 86 -9.60 -8.06 0.16
CA PHE A 86 -9.75 -6.61 0.05
C PHE A 86 -10.07 -6.15 -1.37
N LEU A 87 -9.57 -6.84 -2.40
CA LEU A 87 -9.81 -6.51 -3.81
C LEU A 87 -11.13 -7.05 -4.34
N ALA A 88 -11.60 -8.20 -3.84
CA ALA A 88 -12.82 -8.88 -4.28
C ALA A 88 -14.05 -7.96 -4.38
N PRO A 89 -14.35 -7.07 -3.40
CA PRO A 89 -15.50 -6.16 -3.53
C PRO A 89 -15.29 -5.02 -4.52
N TYR A 90 -14.04 -4.72 -4.92
CA TYR A 90 -13.70 -3.64 -5.85
C TYR A 90 -13.31 -4.13 -7.25
N ALA A 91 -13.03 -5.42 -7.41
CA ALA A 91 -12.79 -6.08 -8.68
C ALA A 91 -14.14 -6.35 -9.36
N LYS A 92 -14.65 -5.33 -10.05
CA LYS A 92 -15.80 -5.45 -10.96
C LYS A 92 -15.38 -6.04 -12.29
#